data_AF-A0A8T2Z271-F1
#
_entry.id   AF-A0A8T2Z271-F1
#
_cell.length_a   1.000
_cell.length_b   1.000
_cell.length_c   1.000
_cell.angle_alpha   90.00
_cell.angle_beta   90.00
_cell.angle_gamma   90.00
#
_symmetry.space_group_name_H-M   'P 1'
#
loop_
_entity.id
_entity.type
_entity.pdbx_description
1 polymer ?
#
loop_
_entity_poly.entity_id
_entity_poly.type
_entity_poly.pdbx_seq_one_letter_code
_entity_poly.pdbx_strand_id
1 'polypeptide(L)'
;MILNPNGKKKEDGNSHIPLFLAMTDPDDVSLDWEVNVVASSFVFDGIRDRYLVVQDDDRIDWCFHKMKMEWGFIELLSHDTLRDASNGFLVDDRSIFGVEVFGVKRPGEGESLSFVKEPANGLYTWKISNFSALNKYNHFSEGFTVEGRKWILQLYPEGDSNASGTHLSLYLSLDDSETVQTTRKLYKKCLLGIKDTINGSHYEIIGL
;
A
#
# COMPACT_ATOMS: atom_id res chain seq x y z
N MET A 1 -23.34 -9.40 3.19
CA MET A 1 -23.30 -10.25 1.97
C MET A 1 -24.02 -9.49 0.86
N ILE A 2 -23.41 -9.42 -0.31
CA ILE A 2 -23.95 -8.77 -1.51
C ILE A 2 -24.12 -9.88 -2.56
N LEU A 3 -25.38 -10.16 -2.91
CA LEU A 3 -25.75 -11.11 -3.94
C LEU A 3 -26.51 -10.35 -5.03
N ASN A 4 -26.06 -10.47 -6.29
CA ASN A 4 -26.81 -9.97 -7.42
C ASN A 4 -27.30 -11.15 -8.27
N PRO A 5 -28.53 -11.64 -8.08
CA PRO A 5 -29.02 -12.85 -8.73
C PRO A 5 -29.19 -12.71 -10.25
N ASN A 6 -29.22 -11.49 -10.78
CA ASN A 6 -29.31 -11.25 -12.22
C ASN A 6 -27.93 -11.20 -12.91
N GLY A 7 -26.85 -11.17 -12.13
CA GLY A 7 -25.50 -11.04 -12.63
C GLY A 7 -25.24 -9.79 -13.45
N LYS A 8 -24.09 -9.75 -14.12
CA LYS A 8 -23.88 -8.93 -15.32
C LYS A 8 -23.77 -9.88 -16.51
N LYS A 9 -24.43 -9.53 -17.62
CA LYS A 9 -24.21 -10.23 -18.89
C LYS A 9 -22.86 -9.83 -19.45
N LYS A 10 -22.03 -10.81 -19.79
CA LYS A 10 -20.81 -10.61 -20.57
C LYS A 10 -21.15 -10.47 -22.05
N GLU A 11 -20.20 -9.94 -22.83
CA GLU A 11 -20.36 -9.75 -24.28
C GLU A 11 -20.55 -11.07 -25.05
N ASP A 12 -20.05 -12.18 -24.50
CA ASP A 12 -20.21 -13.54 -25.04
C ASP A 12 -21.61 -14.16 -24.76
N GLY A 13 -22.49 -13.44 -24.06
CA GLY A 13 -23.81 -13.91 -23.66
C GLY A 13 -23.84 -14.71 -22.36
N ASN A 14 -22.69 -15.11 -21.82
CA ASN A 14 -22.62 -15.81 -20.54
C ASN A 14 -22.95 -14.85 -19.39
N SER A 15 -23.72 -15.34 -18.43
CA SER A 15 -24.06 -14.58 -17.24
C SER A 15 -23.82 -15.40 -15.99
N HIS A 16 -23.12 -14.79 -15.04
CA HIS A 16 -22.80 -15.41 -13.76
C HIS A 16 -23.39 -14.59 -12.63
N ILE A 17 -23.74 -15.29 -11.56
CA ILE A 17 -24.22 -14.74 -10.31
C ILE A 17 -22.99 -14.44 -9.45
N PRO A 18 -22.68 -13.17 -9.18
CA PRO A 18 -21.62 -12.82 -8.26
C PRO A 18 -22.11 -12.90 -6.80
N LEU A 19 -21.19 -13.22 -5.91
CA LEU A 19 -21.42 -13.20 -4.47
C LEU A 19 -20.21 -12.59 -3.76
N PHE A 20 -20.46 -11.55 -2.97
CA PHE A 20 -19.43 -10.85 -2.20
C PHE A 20 -19.77 -10.80 -0.71
N LEU A 21 -18.74 -10.92 0.12
CA LEU A 21 -18.73 -10.49 1.50
C LEU A 21 -18.27 -9.03 1.55
N ALA A 22 -19.07 -8.19 2.19
CA ALA A 22 -18.77 -6.77 2.37
C ALA A 22 -18.73 -6.45 3.87
N MET A 23 -17.70 -5.71 4.27
CA MET A 23 -17.59 -5.17 5.61
C MET A 23 -18.23 -3.79 5.63
N THR A 24 -19.02 -3.50 6.66
CA THR A 24 -19.52 -2.15 6.92
C THR A 24 -18.47 -1.37 7.70
N ASP A 25 -18.42 -0.05 7.50
CA ASP A 25 -17.43 0.80 8.17
C ASP A 25 -17.60 0.59 9.69
N PRO A 26 -16.59 0.06 10.39
CA PRO A 26 -16.71 -0.12 11.81
C PRO A 26 -16.68 1.28 12.45
N ASP A 27 -17.75 1.62 13.17
CA ASP A 27 -17.79 2.87 13.93
C ASP A 27 -16.54 2.94 14.83
N ASP A 28 -15.76 4.02 14.71
CA ASP A 28 -14.66 4.37 15.62
C ASP A 28 -13.37 3.51 15.54
N VAL A 29 -12.89 3.18 14.34
CA VAL A 29 -11.60 2.50 14.17
C VAL A 29 -10.55 3.39 13.51
N SER A 30 -9.32 3.37 14.05
CA SER A 30 -8.14 4.08 13.51
C SER A 30 -7.95 3.80 12.01
N LEU A 31 -7.40 4.76 11.25
CA LEU A 31 -7.16 4.64 9.80
C LEU A 31 -6.36 3.40 9.37
N ASP A 32 -5.66 2.75 10.30
CA ASP A 32 -4.73 1.65 10.08
C ASP A 32 -5.33 0.26 10.44
N TRP A 33 -6.65 0.12 10.46
CA TRP A 33 -7.28 -1.14 10.80
C TRP A 33 -7.25 -2.15 9.64
N GLU A 34 -7.04 -3.42 10.00
CA GLU A 34 -7.12 -4.55 9.09
C GLU A 34 -7.85 -5.71 9.76
N VAL A 35 -8.77 -6.34 9.03
CA VAL A 35 -9.46 -7.56 9.46
C VAL A 35 -9.21 -8.63 8.41
N ASN A 36 -8.45 -9.65 8.79
CA ASN A 36 -8.19 -10.81 7.94
C ASN A 36 -9.23 -11.89 8.24
N VAL A 37 -9.85 -12.45 7.21
CA VAL A 37 -10.79 -13.57 7.36
C VAL A 37 -10.52 -14.65 6.31
N VAL A 38 -10.81 -15.89 6.68
CA VAL A 38 -11.04 -16.96 5.69
C VAL A 38 -12.54 -17.05 5.51
N ALA A 39 -13.01 -17.06 4.27
CA ALA A 39 -14.42 -17.20 3.97
C ALA A 39 -14.65 -18.28 2.91
N SER A 40 -15.69 -19.06 3.12
CA SER A 40 -16.18 -20.06 2.16
C SER A 40 -17.58 -19.67 1.73
N SER A 41 -17.84 -19.68 0.43
CA SER A 41 -19.18 -19.44 -0.13
C SER A 41 -19.86 -20.77 -0.46
N PHE A 42 -21.17 -20.82 -0.33
CA PHE A 42 -21.94 -22.06 -0.49
C PHE A 42 -23.19 -21.85 -1.34
N VAL A 43 -23.53 -22.86 -2.13
CA VAL A 43 -24.82 -22.98 -2.83
C VAL A 43 -25.45 -24.32 -2.45
N PHE A 44 -26.70 -24.29 -1.97
CA PHE A 44 -27.41 -25.51 -1.58
C PHE A 44 -27.91 -26.29 -2.80
N ASP A 45 -27.58 -27.57 -2.85
CA ASP A 45 -28.14 -28.56 -3.77
C ASP A 45 -29.28 -29.29 -3.05
N GLY A 46 -30.51 -28.92 -3.39
CA GLY A 46 -31.72 -29.48 -2.78
C GLY A 46 -32.05 -30.90 -3.24
N ILE A 47 -31.44 -31.40 -4.31
CA ILE A 47 -31.64 -32.79 -4.77
C ILE A 47 -30.78 -33.75 -3.95
N ARG A 48 -29.54 -33.35 -3.67
CA ARG A 48 -28.55 -34.19 -2.98
C ARG A 48 -28.44 -33.86 -1.48
N ASP A 49 -29.22 -32.89 -1.00
CA ASP A 49 -29.25 -32.41 0.39
C ASP A 49 -27.85 -32.06 0.91
N ARG A 50 -27.12 -31.24 0.14
CA ARG A 50 -25.73 -30.86 0.45
C ARG A 50 -25.40 -29.48 -0.09
N TYR A 51 -24.24 -28.96 0.28
CA TYR A 51 -23.73 -27.71 -0.26
C TYR A 51 -22.59 -27.96 -1.26
N LEU A 52 -22.64 -27.22 -2.37
CA LEU A 52 -21.44 -26.92 -3.17
C LEU A 52 -20.64 -25.85 -2.43
N VAL A 53 -19.37 -26.12 -2.15
CA VAL A 53 -18.45 -25.18 -1.50
C VAL A 53 -17.60 -24.52 -2.58
N VAL A 54 -17.54 -23.19 -2.57
CA VAL A 54 -16.69 -22.36 -3.42
C VAL A 54 -15.75 -21.57 -2.53
N GLN A 55 -14.45 -21.76 -2.74
CA GLN A 55 -13.37 -21.16 -1.95
C GLN A 55 -12.18 -20.85 -2.88
N ASP A 56 -11.34 -19.88 -2.49
CA ASP A 56 -10.07 -19.65 -3.18
C ASP A 56 -9.07 -20.76 -2.83
N ASP A 57 -8.47 -21.39 -3.84
CA ASP A 57 -7.47 -22.46 -3.65
C ASP A 57 -6.15 -21.94 -3.05
N ASP A 58 -5.88 -20.65 -3.15
CA ASP A 58 -4.58 -20.04 -2.84
C ASP A 58 -4.38 -19.66 -1.36
N ARG A 59 -5.27 -20.08 -0.44
CA ARG A 59 -5.22 -19.70 1.00
C ARG A 59 -5.09 -18.18 1.21
N ILE A 60 -5.70 -17.40 0.34
CA ILE A 60 -5.72 -15.93 0.47
C ILE A 60 -6.72 -15.60 1.57
N ASP A 61 -6.22 -15.21 2.76
CA ASP A 61 -7.09 -14.55 3.72
C ASP A 61 -7.56 -13.23 3.11
N TRP A 62 -8.86 -13.01 3.12
CA TRP A 62 -9.48 -11.78 2.70
C TRP A 62 -9.16 -10.69 3.73
N CYS A 63 -8.24 -9.80 3.38
CA CYS A 63 -7.88 -8.65 4.21
C CYS A 63 -8.83 -7.48 3.91
N PHE A 64 -9.73 -7.20 4.84
CA PHE A 64 -10.57 -6.02 4.83
C PHE A 64 -9.81 -4.85 5.44
N HIS A 65 -9.83 -3.72 4.75
CA HIS A 65 -9.29 -2.44 5.23
C HIS A 65 -9.99 -1.29 4.50
N LYS A 66 -9.69 -0.04 4.87
CA LYS A 66 -10.38 1.15 4.34
C LYS A 66 -10.43 1.24 2.80
N MET A 67 -9.44 0.72 2.09
CA MET A 67 -9.39 0.77 0.61
C MET A 67 -9.98 -0.49 -0.05
N LYS A 68 -10.28 -1.54 0.73
CA LYS A 68 -10.77 -2.83 0.25
C LYS A 68 -11.79 -3.40 1.24
N MET A 69 -13.06 -3.06 1.02
CA MET A 69 -14.18 -3.44 1.90
C MET A 69 -15.02 -4.61 1.37
N GLU A 70 -14.71 -5.12 0.17
CA GLU A 70 -15.47 -6.17 -0.50
C GLU A 70 -14.54 -7.25 -1.08
N TRP A 71 -14.87 -8.50 -0.78
CA TRP A 71 -14.21 -9.71 -1.26
C TRP A 71 -15.23 -10.75 -1.70
N GLY A 72 -14.90 -11.58 -2.68
CA GLY A 72 -15.80 -12.63 -3.16
C GLY A 72 -15.60 -12.98 -4.62
N PHE A 73 -16.59 -13.68 -5.17
CA PHE A 73 -16.50 -14.30 -6.48
C PHE A 73 -17.36 -13.53 -7.49
N ILE A 74 -16.71 -12.99 -8.53
CA ILE A 74 -17.40 -12.35 -9.65
C ILE A 74 -18.24 -13.39 -10.42
N GLU A 75 -17.76 -14.63 -10.46
CA GLU A 75 -18.35 -15.73 -11.24
C GLU A 75 -18.61 -16.96 -10.35
N LEU A 76 -19.37 -16.78 -9.26
CA LEU A 76 -19.65 -17.87 -8.31
C LEU A 76 -20.40 -19.03 -8.99
N LEU A 77 -21.48 -18.73 -9.70
CA LEU A 77 -22.35 -19.73 -10.33
C LEU A 77 -22.92 -19.18 -11.64
N SER A 78 -22.87 -19.96 -12.71
CA SER A 78 -23.51 -19.56 -13.97
C SER A 78 -25.04 -19.68 -13.89
N HIS A 79 -25.76 -18.85 -14.64
CA HIS A 79 -27.22 -18.96 -14.70
C HIS A 79 -27.67 -20.28 -15.31
N ASP A 80 -26.93 -20.83 -16.28
CA ASP A 80 -27.25 -22.11 -16.90
C ASP A 80 -27.12 -23.25 -15.88
N THR A 81 -26.03 -23.25 -15.10
CA THR A 81 -25.84 -24.21 -14.00
C THR A 81 -26.92 -24.08 -12.94
N LEU A 82 -27.31 -22.85 -12.57
CA LEU A 82 -28.39 -22.62 -11.59
C LEU A 82 -29.74 -23.16 -12.09
N ARG A 83 -30.07 -22.94 -13.36
CA ARG A 83 -31.39 -23.25 -13.95
C ARG A 83 -31.53 -24.70 -14.41
N ASP A 84 -30.43 -25.40 -14.63
CA ASP A 84 -30.47 -26.82 -14.92
C ASP A 84 -30.99 -27.60 -13.71
N ALA A 85 -32.21 -28.10 -13.85
CA ALA A 85 -32.93 -28.83 -12.81
C ALA A 85 -32.16 -30.07 -12.32
N SER A 86 -31.24 -30.64 -13.09
CA SER A 86 -30.42 -31.79 -12.66
C SER A 86 -29.35 -31.44 -11.62
N ASN A 87 -29.01 -30.15 -11.49
CA ASN A 87 -28.03 -29.66 -10.53
C ASN A 87 -28.63 -29.41 -9.14
N GLY A 88 -29.94 -29.18 -9.02
CA GLY A 88 -30.63 -29.04 -7.73
C GLY A 88 -30.43 -27.71 -7.02
N PHE A 89 -29.78 -26.72 -7.66
CA PHE A 89 -29.53 -25.39 -7.07
C PHE A 89 -30.73 -24.45 -7.08
N LEU A 90 -31.75 -24.76 -7.89
CA LEU A 90 -33.02 -24.02 -7.96
C LEU A 90 -34.19 -25.02 -7.90
N VAL A 91 -34.92 -25.02 -6.80
CA VAL A 91 -36.08 -25.88 -6.56
C VAL A 91 -37.24 -25.02 -6.09
N ASP A 92 -38.41 -25.16 -6.71
CA ASP A 92 -39.61 -24.34 -6.41
C ASP A 92 -39.34 -22.81 -6.44
N ASP A 93 -38.53 -22.36 -7.41
CA ASP A 93 -38.08 -20.97 -7.56
C ASP A 93 -37.31 -20.43 -6.33
N ARG A 94 -36.70 -21.35 -5.56
CA ARG A 94 -35.88 -21.04 -4.39
C ARG A 94 -34.46 -21.56 -4.58
N SER A 95 -33.50 -20.70 -4.26
CA SER A 95 -32.09 -21.02 -4.20
C SER A 95 -31.52 -20.49 -2.89
N ILE A 96 -30.59 -21.22 -2.28
CA ILE A 96 -30.01 -20.87 -0.98
C ILE A 96 -28.51 -20.67 -1.17
N PHE A 97 -28.06 -19.45 -0.86
CA PHE A 97 -26.66 -19.04 -0.86
C PHE A 97 -26.22 -18.78 0.57
N GLY A 98 -25.01 -19.22 0.92
CA GLY A 98 -24.43 -19.02 2.23
C GLY A 98 -22.99 -18.53 2.14
N VAL A 99 -22.52 -17.92 3.23
CA VAL A 99 -21.10 -17.62 3.45
C VAL A 99 -20.78 -17.97 4.89
N GLU A 100 -19.69 -18.72 5.09
CA GLU A 100 -19.09 -18.98 6.40
C GLU A 100 -17.82 -18.15 6.51
N VAL A 101 -17.61 -17.49 7.65
CA VAL A 101 -16.52 -16.54 7.84
C VAL A 101 -15.78 -16.87 9.14
N PHE A 102 -14.48 -17.06 9.05
CA PHE A 102 -13.59 -17.27 10.17
C PHE A 102 -12.59 -16.12 10.28
N GLY A 103 -12.58 -15.42 11.42
CA GLY A 103 -11.60 -14.36 11.68
C GLY A 103 -10.21 -14.95 11.87
N VAL A 104 -9.23 -14.45 11.12
CA VAL A 104 -7.82 -14.82 11.23
C VAL A 104 -7.11 -13.76 12.05
N LYS A 105 -6.65 -14.14 13.24
CA LYS A 105 -5.69 -13.33 13.99
C LYS A 105 -4.31 -13.57 13.41
N ARG A 106 -3.86 -12.68 12.53
CA ARG A 106 -2.45 -12.61 12.18
C ARG A 106 -1.72 -11.87 13.31
N PRO A 107 -0.67 -12.45 13.94
CA PRO A 107 0.29 -11.67 14.69
C PRO A 107 1.12 -10.86 13.67
N GLY A 108 0.51 -9.84 13.07
CA GLY A 108 1.19 -8.93 12.16
C GLY A 108 1.82 -7.81 12.96
N GLU A 109 3.15 -7.65 12.85
CA GLU A 109 3.79 -6.36 13.10
C GLU A 109 3.36 -5.42 11.96
N GLY A 110 2.20 -4.77 12.12
CA GLY A 110 1.78 -3.74 11.17
C GLY A 110 2.81 -2.61 11.14
N GLU A 111 3.41 -2.35 9.97
CA GLU A 111 4.25 -1.17 9.77
C GLU A 111 3.32 0.04 9.54
N SER A 112 3.01 0.81 10.59
CA SER A 112 2.32 2.10 10.45
C SER A 112 3.31 3.15 9.93
N LEU A 113 3.00 3.75 8.78
CA LEU A 113 3.79 4.82 8.18
C LEU A 113 3.24 6.18 8.63
N SER A 114 3.93 6.83 9.56
CA SER A 114 3.64 8.22 9.91
C SER A 114 4.37 9.17 8.94
N PHE A 115 3.62 9.91 8.12
CA PHE A 115 4.17 10.93 7.24
C PHE A 115 4.06 12.32 7.87
N VAL A 116 5.16 13.06 7.89
CA VAL A 116 5.14 14.50 8.15
C VAL A 116 5.18 15.22 6.81
N LYS A 117 4.04 15.78 6.40
CA LYS A 117 3.89 16.38 5.06
C LYS A 117 4.69 17.68 4.90
N GLU A 118 4.91 18.41 5.99
CA GLU A 118 5.64 19.68 6.02
C GLU A 118 6.24 19.87 7.42
N PRO A 119 7.50 19.47 7.66
CA PRO A 119 8.07 19.52 8.99
C PRO A 119 8.34 20.97 9.44
N ALA A 120 8.09 21.25 10.71
CA ALA A 120 8.44 22.54 11.28
C ALA A 120 9.97 22.70 11.24
N ASN A 121 10.47 23.79 10.67
CA ASN A 121 11.91 24.02 10.40
C ASN A 121 12.54 23.06 9.38
N GLY A 122 11.77 22.55 8.41
CA GLY A 122 12.29 21.70 7.33
C GLY A 122 13.27 22.36 6.35
N LEU A 123 13.49 23.67 6.46
CA LEU A 123 14.43 24.41 5.62
C LEU A 123 15.79 24.54 6.31
N TYR A 124 16.81 23.90 5.73
CA TYR A 124 18.20 24.07 6.13
C TYR A 124 19.02 24.68 5.00
N THR A 125 19.91 25.62 5.32
CA THR A 125 20.79 26.26 4.34
C THR A 125 22.25 26.08 4.76
N TRP A 126 23.01 25.35 3.94
CA TRP A 126 24.46 25.20 4.13
C TRP A 126 25.20 26.23 3.28
N LYS A 127 25.94 27.14 3.94
CA LYS A 127 26.80 28.12 3.28
C LYS A 127 28.21 27.56 3.16
N ILE A 128 28.69 27.41 1.92
CA ILE A 128 30.04 26.94 1.62
C ILE A 128 30.86 28.13 1.11
N SER A 129 31.90 28.49 1.84
CA SER A 129 32.88 29.48 1.40
C SER A 129 33.98 28.81 0.59
N ASN A 130 34.55 29.53 -0.39
CA ASN A 130 35.64 29.04 -1.24
C ASN A 130 35.34 27.70 -1.92
N PHE A 131 34.14 27.55 -2.48
CA PHE A 131 33.68 26.30 -3.11
C PHE A 131 34.68 25.73 -4.13
N SER A 132 35.28 26.59 -4.96
CA SER A 132 36.28 26.19 -5.97
C SER A 132 37.59 25.66 -5.39
N ALA A 133 37.84 25.84 -4.09
CA ALA A 133 39.01 25.32 -3.38
C ALA A 133 38.71 24.00 -2.64
N LEU A 134 37.48 23.48 -2.71
CA LEU A 134 37.16 22.18 -2.13
C LEU A 134 37.95 21.09 -2.83
N ASN A 135 38.50 20.17 -2.04
CA ASN A 135 39.13 18.96 -2.58
C ASN A 135 38.05 17.96 -3.04
N LYS A 136 38.47 16.95 -3.81
CA LYS A 136 37.59 15.91 -4.37
C LYS A 136 36.91 14.99 -3.35
N TYR A 137 37.29 15.05 -2.08
CA TYR A 137 36.67 14.21 -1.05
C TYR A 137 35.30 14.74 -0.66
N ASN A 138 34.54 13.92 0.07
CA ASN A 138 33.25 14.33 0.60
C ASN A 138 33.40 15.37 1.71
N HIS A 139 32.48 16.33 1.73
CA HIS A 139 32.37 17.37 2.75
C HIS A 139 31.02 17.26 3.45
N PHE A 140 31.00 17.50 4.74
CA PHE A 140 29.79 17.42 5.56
C PHE A 140 29.36 18.80 6.03
N SER A 141 28.06 19.04 6.07
CA SER A 141 27.51 20.20 6.78
C SER A 141 27.56 20.00 8.30
N GLU A 142 27.30 21.07 9.05
CA GLU A 142 26.88 20.91 10.43
C GLU A 142 25.57 20.09 10.49
N GLY A 143 25.40 19.33 11.56
CA GLY A 143 24.19 18.55 11.80
C GLY A 143 23.02 19.44 12.21
N PHE A 144 21.85 19.19 11.64
CA PHE A 144 20.63 19.96 11.91
C PHE A 144 19.47 19.02 12.25
N THR A 145 18.52 19.50 13.05
CA THR A 145 17.42 18.66 13.56
C THR A 145 16.11 19.00 12.85
N VAL A 146 15.45 17.98 12.28
CA VAL A 146 14.13 18.09 11.67
C VAL A 146 13.30 16.90 12.15
N GLU A 147 12.12 17.17 12.71
CA GLU A 147 11.23 16.15 13.30
C GLU A 147 11.92 15.26 14.35
N GLY A 148 12.75 15.89 15.20
CA GLY A 148 13.46 15.19 16.27
C GLY A 148 14.58 14.26 15.83
N ARG A 149 14.96 14.29 14.54
CA ARG A 149 16.09 13.53 13.99
C ARG A 149 17.19 14.46 13.52
N LYS A 150 18.43 14.07 13.78
CA LYS A 150 19.62 14.79 13.35
C LYS A 150 20.05 14.33 11.96
N TRP A 151 20.14 15.29 11.05
CA TRP A 151 20.47 15.14 9.64
C TRP A 151 21.77 15.87 9.31
N ILE A 152 22.47 15.41 8.28
CA ILE A 152 23.65 16.03 7.70
C ILE A 152 23.52 16.07 6.18
N LEU A 153 24.05 17.12 5.54
CA LEU A 153 24.28 17.14 4.11
C LEU A 153 25.68 16.63 3.80
N GLN A 154 25.80 15.81 2.77
CA GLN A 154 27.05 15.26 2.29
C GLN A 154 27.26 15.67 0.83
N LEU A 155 28.30 16.46 0.58
CA LEU A 155 28.64 17.01 -0.72
C LEU A 155 29.84 16.27 -1.31
N TYR A 156 29.75 15.90 -2.58
CA TYR A 156 30.85 15.44 -3.41
C TYR A 156 31.10 16.45 -4.53
N PRO A 157 32.13 17.30 -4.42
CA PRO A 157 32.41 18.36 -5.39
C PRO A 157 32.62 17.86 -6.82
N GLU A 158 33.22 16.68 -6.96
CA GLU A 158 33.46 16.03 -8.26
C GLU A 158 32.45 14.91 -8.54
N GLY A 159 31.36 14.81 -7.77
CA GLY A 159 30.37 13.76 -7.92
C GLY A 159 30.74 12.45 -7.25
N ASP A 160 29.76 11.58 -7.14
CA ASP A 160 29.89 10.24 -6.56
C ASP A 160 29.39 9.18 -7.55
N SER A 161 29.97 7.98 -7.48
CA SER A 161 29.60 6.83 -8.30
C SER A 161 29.52 7.19 -9.81
N ASN A 162 28.36 6.98 -10.44
CA ASN A 162 28.16 7.23 -11.88
C ASN A 162 28.26 8.72 -12.27
N ALA A 163 28.24 9.65 -11.31
CA ALA A 163 28.39 11.08 -11.54
C ALA A 163 29.85 11.57 -11.41
N SER A 164 30.78 10.69 -10.98
CA SER A 164 32.18 11.04 -10.73
C SER A 164 32.84 11.70 -11.95
N GLY A 165 33.45 12.87 -11.73
CA GLY A 165 34.13 13.70 -12.73
C GLY A 165 33.22 14.46 -13.69
N THR A 166 31.88 14.32 -13.58
CA THR A 166 30.94 14.93 -14.55
C THR A 166 29.95 15.91 -13.90
N HIS A 167 29.46 15.60 -12.70
CA HIS A 167 28.48 16.41 -12.00
C HIS A 167 28.82 16.46 -10.51
N LEU A 168 28.28 17.44 -9.80
CA LEU A 168 28.25 17.46 -8.35
C LEU A 168 27.24 16.40 -7.83
N SER A 169 27.54 15.76 -6.70
CA SER A 169 26.53 14.99 -5.96
C SER A 169 26.29 15.60 -4.57
N LEU A 170 25.02 15.68 -4.15
CA LEU A 170 24.61 16.14 -2.84
C LEU A 170 23.60 15.16 -2.26
N TYR A 171 23.85 14.72 -1.02
CA TYR A 171 23.00 13.76 -0.32
C TYR A 171 22.55 14.33 1.01
N LEU A 172 21.34 13.95 1.43
CA LEU A 172 20.85 14.12 2.79
C LEU A 172 21.03 12.78 3.51
N SER A 173 21.70 12.75 4.65
CA SER A 173 21.97 11.53 5.42
C SER A 173 21.60 11.73 6.89
N LEU A 174 21.33 10.64 7.61
CA LEU A 174 21.24 10.70 9.07
C LEU A 174 22.64 10.92 9.63
N ASP A 175 22.73 11.67 10.72
CA ASP A 175 23.97 11.78 11.48
C ASP A 175 24.26 10.42 12.16
N ASP A 176 25.51 9.96 12.12
CA ASP A 176 25.93 8.66 12.70
C ASP A 176 25.66 8.55 14.21
N SER A 177 25.44 9.67 14.90
CA SER A 177 24.99 9.69 16.30
C SER A 177 23.52 9.29 16.50
N GLU A 178 22.73 9.17 15.43
CA GLU A 178 21.36 8.65 15.48
C GLU A 178 21.37 7.13 15.62
N THR A 179 20.96 6.62 16.78
CA THR A 179 20.67 5.20 16.93
C THR A 179 19.35 4.88 16.23
N VAL A 180 19.40 4.49 14.96
CA VAL A 180 18.23 3.93 14.28
C VAL A 180 17.93 2.59 14.95
N GLN A 181 16.78 2.50 15.64
CA GLN A 181 16.27 1.19 16.05
C GLN A 181 16.18 0.33 14.78
N THR A 182 16.96 -0.75 14.73
CA THR A 182 17.21 -1.60 13.55
C THR A 182 15.95 -2.21 12.93
N THR A 183 14.79 -2.03 13.55
CA THR A 183 13.47 -2.47 13.09
C THR A 183 12.68 -1.40 12.33
N ARG A 184 13.11 -0.13 12.27
CA ARG A 184 12.38 0.95 11.57
C ARG A 184 13.04 1.36 10.26
N LYS A 185 12.35 1.17 9.14
CA LYS A 185 12.72 1.75 7.83
C LYS A 185 12.34 3.23 7.81
N LEU A 186 13.25 4.08 7.38
CA LEU A 186 13.03 5.53 7.23
C LEU A 186 12.95 5.89 5.75
N TYR A 187 11.80 6.43 5.34
CA TYR A 187 11.60 7.01 4.01
C TYR A 187 11.62 8.53 4.13
N LYS A 188 12.30 9.21 3.20
CA LYS A 188 12.42 10.66 3.19
C LYS A 188 12.22 11.18 1.77
N LYS A 189 11.58 12.33 1.63
CA LYS A 189 11.50 13.07 0.38
C LYS A 189 11.97 14.48 0.67
N CYS A 190 12.89 15.01 -0.12
CA CYS A 190 13.44 16.33 0.10
C CYS A 190 13.60 17.10 -1.22
N LEU A 191 13.55 18.42 -1.12
CA LEU A 191 13.93 19.32 -2.20
C LEU A 191 15.33 19.82 -1.89
N LEU A 192 16.28 19.54 -2.78
CA LEU A 192 17.64 20.03 -2.68
C LEU A 192 17.83 21.12 -3.72
N GLY A 193 18.20 22.32 -3.27
CA GLY A 193 18.39 23.47 -4.14
C GLY A 193 19.77 24.09 -3.98
N ILE A 194 20.39 24.48 -5.10
CA ILE A 194 21.57 25.34 -5.12
C ILE A 194 21.12 26.76 -5.48
N LYS A 195 21.42 27.71 -4.60
CA LYS A 195 21.12 29.12 -4.83
C LYS A 195 22.27 29.78 -5.58
N ASP A 196 22.00 30.34 -6.76
CA ASP A 196 22.92 31.24 -7.44
C ASP A 196 22.96 32.58 -6.70
N THR A 197 24.12 32.92 -6.15
CA THR A 197 24.32 34.15 -5.37
C THR A 197 24.57 35.39 -6.24
N ILE A 198 24.79 35.22 -7.54
CA ILE A 198 25.07 36.30 -8.49
C ILE A 198 23.76 36.82 -9.11
N ASN A 199 22.87 35.91 -9.52
CA ASN A 199 21.63 36.28 -10.22
C ASN A 199 20.36 36.13 -9.37
N GLY A 200 20.45 35.58 -8.16
CA GLY A 200 19.29 35.34 -7.29
C GLY A 200 18.40 34.16 -7.74
N SER A 201 18.74 33.48 -8.83
CA SER A 201 18.03 32.30 -9.33
C SER A 201 18.34 31.04 -8.50
N HIS A 202 17.39 30.11 -8.46
CA HIS A 202 17.51 28.84 -7.73
C HIS A 202 17.47 27.66 -8.72
N TYR A 203 18.41 26.72 -8.58
CA TYR A 203 18.36 25.43 -9.25
C TYR A 203 17.88 24.39 -8.25
N GLU A 204 16.71 23.79 -8.47
CA GLU A 204 16.09 22.83 -7.56
C GLU A 204 16.04 21.43 -8.19
N ILE A 205 16.37 20.42 -7.39
CA ILE A 205 16.31 19.01 -7.74
C ILE A 205 15.52 18.29 -6.64
N ILE A 206 14.56 17.46 -7.04
CA ILE A 206 13.76 16.65 -6.13
C ILE A 206 14.52 15.34 -5.84
N GLY A 207 14.84 15.10 -4.56
CA GLY A 207 15.43 13.84 -4.08
C GLY A 207 14.38 12.95 -3.40
N LEU A 208 14.46 11.65 -3.66
CA LEU A 208 13.70 10.58 -3.00
C LEU A 208 14.65 9.70 -2.17
#